data_AF-A0AAN9D9W1-F1
#
_entry.id   AF-A0AAN9D9W1-F1
#
_cell.length_a   1.000
_cell.length_b   1.000
_cell.length_c   1.000
_cell.angle_alpha   90.00
_cell.angle_beta   90.00
_cell.angle_gamma   90.00
#
_symmetry.space_group_name_H-M   'P 1'
#
loop_
_entity.id
_entity.type
_entity.pdbx_description
1 polymer ?
#
loop_
_entity_poly.entity_id
_entity_poly.type
_entity_poly.pdbx_seq_one_letter_code
_entity_poly.pdbx_strand_id
1 'polypeptide(L)'
;MPLYRHFASFLSMFKLVLIGVVILGKDPFTLFGMQAPGLWVWSQENKIYACMMVFFFSNMIENQCMSTGAFEVTLNDVPVWSKLESGHLPSMQQLVQILENEMKMNVHMDTLPHPRL
;
A
#
# COMPACT_ATOMS: atom_id res chain seq x y z
N MET A 1 -11.64 2.35 -0.66
CA MET A 1 -10.52 1.98 0.24
C MET A 1 -9.66 3.20 0.64
N PRO A 2 -10.20 4.23 1.31
CA PRO A 2 -9.41 5.40 1.74
C PRO A 2 -8.57 5.16 3.02
N LEU A 3 -8.98 4.21 3.88
CA LEU A 3 -8.35 4.01 5.20
C LEU A 3 -6.88 3.58 5.11
N TYR A 4 -6.53 2.66 4.20
CA TYR A 4 -5.14 2.22 4.00
C TYR A 4 -4.22 3.35 3.52
N ARG A 5 -4.75 4.26 2.70
CA ARG A 5 -4.01 5.42 2.21
C ARG A 5 -3.73 6.43 3.31
N HIS A 6 -4.71 6.64 4.20
CA HIS A 6 -4.51 7.45 5.40
C HIS A 6 -3.51 6.83 6.37
N PHE A 7 -3.56 5.50 6.54
CA PHE A 7 -2.62 4.77 7.38
C PHE A 7 -1.19 4.83 6.83
N ALA A 8 -1.00 4.63 5.52
CA ALA A 8 0.30 4.78 4.86
C ALA A 8 0.85 6.20 4.96
N SER A 9 0.01 7.22 4.73
CA SER A 9 0.43 8.62 4.91
C SER A 9 0.81 8.94 6.36
N PHE A 10 0.04 8.43 7.32
CA PHE A 10 0.34 8.58 8.74
C PHE A 10 1.69 7.94 9.08
N LEU A 11 1.93 6.71 8.63
CA LEU A 11 3.21 6.00 8.84
C LEU A 11 4.40 6.79 8.26
N SER A 12 4.18 7.42 7.11
CA SER A 12 5.20 8.24 6.42
C SER A 12 5.59 9.49 7.19
N MET A 13 4.62 10.15 7.84
CA MET A 13 4.90 11.28 8.71
C MET A 13 5.51 10.81 10.05
N PHE A 14 4.96 9.73 10.61
CA PHE A 14 5.36 9.20 11.91
C PHE A 14 6.80 8.71 11.94
N LYS A 15 7.29 8.05 10.88
CA LYS A 15 8.69 7.61 10.80
C LYS A 15 9.69 8.77 10.89
N LEU A 16 9.36 9.93 10.31
CA LEU A 16 10.22 11.12 10.37
C LEU A 16 10.27 11.70 11.79
N VAL A 17 9.14 11.69 12.50
CA VAL A 17 9.09 12.09 13.92
C VAL A 17 9.93 11.14 14.77
N LEU A 18 9.81 9.82 14.58
CA LEU A 18 10.62 8.83 15.29
C LEU A 18 12.12 9.00 15.03
N ILE A 19 12.52 9.21 13.77
CA ILE A 19 13.92 9.49 13.41
C ILE A 19 14.40 10.77 14.11
N GLY A 20 13.59 11.83 14.12
CA GLY A 20 13.90 13.07 14.83
C GLY A 20 14.10 12.88 16.33
N VAL A 21 13.27 12.04 16.96
CA VAL A 21 13.36 11.70 18.39
C VAL A 21 14.65 10.92 18.70
N VAL A 22 15.02 9.94 17.88
CA VAL A 22 16.28 9.18 18.02
C VAL A 22 17.50 10.09 17.83
N ILE A 23 17.47 11.00 16.85
CA ILE A 23 18.56 11.96 16.61
C ILE A 23 18.69 12.94 17.78
N LEU A 24 17.57 13.49 18.27
CA LEU A 24 17.55 14.40 19.41
C LEU A 24 18.09 13.72 20.68
N GLY A 25 17.86 12.41 20.79
CA GLY A 25 18.44 11.54 21.79
C GLY A 25 18.05 11.82 23.24
N LYS A 26 17.02 12.65 23.44
CA LYS A 26 16.37 12.81 24.73
C LYS A 26 15.50 11.58 24.96
N ASP A 27 15.69 10.94 26.10
CA ASP A 27 14.94 9.76 26.50
C ASP A 27 13.47 10.14 26.81
N PRO A 28 12.50 9.78 25.95
CA PRO A 28 11.10 10.09 26.20
C PRO A 28 10.51 9.24 27.34
N PHE A 29 11.12 8.11 27.70
CA PHE A 29 10.64 7.21 28.75
C PHE A 29 10.83 7.81 30.15
N THR A 30 11.83 8.68 30.32
CA THR A 30 12.03 9.43 31.57
C THR A 30 10.84 10.34 31.91
N LEU A 31 10.14 10.89 30.90
CA LEU A 31 8.93 11.71 31.12
C LEU A 31 7.78 10.91 31.73
N PHE A 32 7.77 9.59 31.52
CA PHE A 32 6.78 8.67 32.07
C PHE A 32 7.29 7.95 33.33
N GLY A 33 8.47 8.30 33.85
CA GLY A 33 9.08 7.65 35.02
C GLY A 33 9.51 6.21 34.78
N MET A 34 9.62 5.78 33.52
CA MET A 34 10.03 4.42 33.14
C MET A 34 11.50 4.38 32.77
N GLN A 35 12.18 3.27 33.09
CA GLN A 35 13.53 3.03 32.60
C GLN A 35 13.48 2.75 31.10
N ALA A 36 14.36 3.39 30.33
CA ALA A 36 14.45 3.16 28.90
C ALA A 36 14.66 1.67 28.59
N PRO A 37 13.89 1.10 27.65
CA PRO A 37 14.07 -0.28 27.22
C PRO A 37 15.41 -0.47 26.51
N GLY A 38 15.97 -1.68 26.53
CA GLY A 38 17.27 -1.97 25.91
C GLY A 38 17.35 -1.61 24.42
N LEU A 39 16.22 -1.68 23.70
CA LEU A 39 16.14 -1.25 22.29
C LEU A 39 16.36 0.26 22.13
N TRP A 40 15.87 1.07 23.08
CA TRP A 40 16.13 2.51 23.11
C TRP A 40 17.61 2.78 23.37
N VAL A 41 18.20 2.13 24.37
CA VAL A 41 19.64 2.29 24.68
C VAL A 41 20.50 1.92 23.46
N TRP A 42 20.22 0.77 22.83
CA TRP A 42 20.90 0.36 21.60
C TRP A 42 20.74 1.39 20.46
N SER A 43 19.55 1.97 20.30
CA SER A 43 19.30 2.98 19.27
C SER A 43 20.12 4.26 19.50
N GLN A 44 20.35 4.62 20.76
CA GLN A 44 21.17 5.77 21.15
C GLN A 44 22.66 5.54 20.91
N GLU A 45 23.12 4.31 21.08
CA GLU A 45 24.50 3.89 20.74
C GLU A 45 24.69 3.81 19.22
N ASN A 46 23.65 3.43 18.45
CA ASN A 46 23.72 3.15 17.02
C ASN A 46 22.73 4.00 16.20
N LYS A 47 22.77 5.33 16.38
CA LYS A 47 21.77 6.26 15.81
C LYS A 47 21.55 6.12 14.30
N ILE A 48 22.63 6.03 13.51
CA ILE A 48 22.52 5.94 12.05
C ILE A 48 21.83 4.62 11.65
N TYR A 49 22.24 3.49 12.24
CA TYR A 49 21.62 2.20 11.98
C TYR A 49 20.15 2.16 12.41
N ALA A 50 19.84 2.71 13.59
CA ALA A 50 18.47 2.81 14.08
C ALA A 50 17.59 3.65 13.14
N CYS A 51 18.06 4.82 12.73
CA CYS A 51 17.35 5.67 11.77
C CYS A 51 17.14 4.99 10.41
N MET A 52 18.17 4.30 9.89
CA MET A 52 18.06 3.51 8.67
C MET A 52 17.02 2.39 8.82
N MET A 53 17.03 1.64 9.92
CA MET A 53 16.04 0.60 10.17
C MET A 53 14.62 1.18 10.20
N VAL A 54 14.39 2.24 10.98
CA VAL A 54 13.07 2.90 11.04
C VAL A 54 12.62 3.35 9.65
N PHE A 55 13.52 3.96 8.87
CA PHE A 55 13.22 4.39 7.52
C PHE A 55 12.87 3.23 6.59
N PHE A 56 13.71 2.19 6.53
CA PHE A 56 13.51 1.06 5.61
C PHE A 56 12.30 0.19 6.00
N PHE A 57 12.13 -0.13 7.29
CA PHE A 57 10.97 -0.91 7.74
C PHE A 57 9.66 -0.14 7.53
N SER A 58 9.62 1.16 7.82
CA SER A 58 8.42 1.96 7.58
C SER A 58 8.11 2.07 6.09
N ASN A 59 9.12 2.27 5.24
CA ASN A 59 8.93 2.27 3.79
C ASN A 59 8.47 0.90 3.28
N MET A 60 8.97 -0.21 3.83
CA MET A 60 8.50 -1.54 3.46
C MET A 60 7.02 -1.72 3.79
N ILE A 61 6.59 -1.32 4.99
CA ILE A 61 5.18 -1.40 5.41
C ILE A 61 4.31 -0.46 4.59
N GLU A 62 4.73 0.78 4.36
CA GLU A 62 4.04 1.74 3.48
C GLU A 62 3.85 1.18 2.07
N ASN A 63 4.89 0.60 1.49
CA ASN A 63 4.81 0.01 0.15
C ASN A 63 3.85 -1.19 0.13
N GLN A 64 3.82 -2.01 1.17
CA GLN A 64 2.87 -3.13 1.29
C GLN A 64 1.42 -2.65 1.55
N CYS A 65 1.23 -1.51 2.23
CA CYS A 65 -0.10 -0.91 2.44
C CYS A 65 -0.63 -0.17 1.21
N MET A 66 0.25 0.43 0.42
CA MET A 66 -0.09 1.09 -0.85
C MET A 66 -0.25 0.08 -1.99
N SER A 67 0.59 -0.95 -2.00
CA SER A 67 0.52 -2.10 -2.90
C SER A 67 -0.06 -3.25 -2.11
N THR A 68 -1.38 -3.24 -1.84
CA THR A 68 -2.10 -4.25 -1.05
C THR A 68 -2.04 -5.68 -1.63
N GLY A 69 -1.09 -5.98 -2.52
CA GLY A 69 -0.99 -7.23 -3.25
C GLY A 69 -2.19 -7.46 -4.17
N ALA A 70 -3.00 -6.42 -4.39
CA ALA A 70 -4.14 -6.39 -5.26
C ALA A 70 -3.65 -6.46 -6.71
N PHE A 71 -4.03 -7.53 -7.38
CA PHE A 71 -3.93 -7.62 -8.83
C PHE A 71 -5.31 -7.30 -9.37
N GLU A 72 -5.45 -6.13 -9.98
CA GLU A 72 -6.70 -5.66 -10.56
C GLU A 72 -6.48 -5.38 -12.05
N VAL A 73 -7.41 -5.85 -12.88
CA VAL A 73 -7.40 -5.59 -14.32
C VAL A 73 -8.68 -4.84 -14.63
N THR A 74 -8.54 -3.70 -15.31
CA THR A 74 -9.62 -2.81 -15.72
C THR A 74 -9.63 -2.68 -17.24
N LEU A 75 -10.81 -2.77 -17.86
CA LEU A 75 -11.00 -2.50 -19.28
C LEU A 75 -12.02 -1.36 -19.41
N ASN A 76 -11.67 -0.25 -20.08
CA ASN A 76 -12.53 0.92 -20.24
C ASN A 76 -13.18 1.42 -18.93
N ASP A 77 -12.37 1.55 -17.88
CA ASP A 77 -12.80 1.95 -16.52
C ASP A 77 -13.77 0.99 -15.79
N VAL A 78 -14.04 -0.20 -16.37
CA VAL A 78 -14.79 -1.28 -15.71
C VAL A 78 -13.81 -2.29 -15.10
N PRO A 79 -13.88 -2.60 -13.80
CA PRO A 79 -13.05 -3.64 -13.19
C PRO A 79 -13.49 -5.01 -13.67
N VAL A 80 -12.62 -5.72 -14.38
CA VAL A 80 -12.91 -7.04 -14.97
C VAL A 80 -12.38 -8.20 -14.12
N TRP A 81 -11.39 -7.92 -13.27
CA TRP A 81 -10.92 -8.86 -12.26
C TRP A 81 -10.28 -8.10 -11.11
N SER A 82 -10.60 -8.50 -9.88
CA SER A 82 -9.83 -8.10 -8.70
C SER A 82 -9.44 -9.34 -7.89
N LYS A 83 -8.14 -9.47 -7.60
CA LYS A 83 -7.62 -10.49 -6.68
C LYS A 83 -8.13 -10.29 -5.25
N LEU A 84 -8.52 -9.06 -4.88
CA LEU A 84 -9.11 -8.79 -3.57
C LEU A 84 -10.52 -9.38 -3.46
N GLU A 85 -11.27 -9.43 -4.56
CA GLU A 85 -12.62 -10.01 -4.60
C GLU A 85 -12.60 -11.53 -4.82
N SER A 86 -11.71 -12.03 -5.68
CA SER A 86 -11.64 -13.46 -6.03
C SER A 86 -10.77 -14.30 -5.09
N GLY A 87 -9.86 -13.69 -4.33
CA GLY A 87 -8.97 -14.38 -3.39
C GLY A 87 -7.85 -15.20 -4.04
N HIS A 88 -7.79 -15.28 -5.37
CA HIS A 88 -6.74 -15.97 -6.12
C HIS A 88 -6.34 -15.20 -7.39
N LEU A 89 -5.19 -15.55 -7.96
CA LEU A 89 -4.78 -15.01 -9.27
C LEU A 89 -5.59 -15.68 -10.39
N PRO A 90 -6.01 -14.95 -11.43
CA PRO A 90 -6.63 -15.57 -12.60
C PRO A 90 -5.57 -16.34 -13.39
N SER A 91 -5.94 -17.45 -14.01
CA SER A 91 -5.07 -18.08 -15.00
C SER A 91 -5.00 -17.20 -16.26
N MET A 92 -3.90 -17.30 -17.03
CA MET A 92 -3.76 -16.54 -18.28
C MET A 92 -4.92 -16.80 -19.26
N GLN A 93 -5.44 -18.03 -19.29
CA GLN A 93 -6.58 -18.38 -20.14
C GLN A 93 -7.88 -17.69 -19.68
N GLN A 94 -8.13 -17.64 -18.37
CA GLN A 94 -9.30 -16.93 -17.82
C GLN A 94 -9.21 -15.43 -18.08
N LEU A 95 -8.02 -14.84 -17.94
CA LEU A 95 -7.80 -13.42 -18.22
C LEU A 95 -8.14 -13.08 -19.68
N VAL A 96 -7.63 -13.89 -20.62
CA VAL A 96 -7.90 -13.70 -22.06
C VAL A 96 -9.39 -13.86 -22.36
N GLN A 97 -10.06 -14.86 -21.78
CA GLN A 97 -11.50 -15.05 -21.97
C GLN A 97 -12.33 -13.86 -21.46
N ILE A 98 -11.99 -13.33 -20.28
CA ILE A 98 -12.67 -12.16 -19.71
C ILE A 98 -12.44 -10.93 -20.62
N LEU A 99 -11.21 -10.70 -21.04
CA LEU A 99 -10.86 -9.60 -21.96
C LEU A 99 -11.61 -9.74 -23.30
N GLU A 100 -11.64 -10.93 -23.89
CA GLU A 100 -12.35 -11.19 -25.15
C GLU A 100 -13.86 -11.00 -25.02
N ASN A 101 -14.46 -11.43 -23.90
CA ASN A 101 -15.88 -11.25 -23.65
C ASN A 101 -16.24 -9.77 -23.53
N GLU A 102 -15.47 -9.00 -22.77
CA GLU A 102 -15.68 -7.56 -22.61
C GLU A 102 -15.44 -6.79 -23.93
N MET A 103 -14.39 -7.15 -24.69
CA MET A 103 -14.14 -6.55 -26.01
C MET A 103 -15.24 -6.89 -27.03
N LYS A 104 -15.72 -8.14 -27.08
CA LYS A 104 -16.83 -8.55 -27.98
C LYS A 104 -18.13 -7.85 -27.62
N MET A 105 -18.44 -7.70 -26.33
CA MET A 105 -19.61 -6.98 -25.85
C MET A 105 -19.54 -5.49 -26.22
N ASN A 106 -18.36 -4.86 -26.09
CA ASN A 106 -18.16 -3.47 -26.47
C ASN A 106 -18.35 -3.26 -27.99
N VAL A 107 -17.79 -4.16 -28.82
CA VAL A 107 -17.96 -4.13 -30.28
C VAL A 107 -19.41 -4.39 -30.71
N HIS A 108 -20.15 -5.23 -29.98
CA HIS A 108 -21.56 -5.47 -30.27
C HIS A 108 -22.46 -4.28 -29.91
N MET A 109 -22.10 -3.48 -28.90
CA MET A 109 -22.79 -2.24 -28.56
C MET A 109 -22.54 -1.11 -29.58
N ASP A 110 -21.33 -1.02 -30.15
CA ASP A 110 -21.02 -0.06 -31.22
C ASP A 110 -21.72 -0.37 -32.57
N THR A 111 -22.27 -1.58 -32.72
CA THR A 111 -22.94 -2.03 -33.96
C THR A 111 -24.46 -2.01 -33.87
N LEU A 112 -25.04 -1.62 -32.73
CA LEU A 112 -26.45 -1.25 -32.67
C LEU A 112 -26.66 0.03 -33.48
N PRO A 113 -27.53 0.04 -34.51
CA PRO A 113 -27.83 1.26 -35.24
C PRO A 113 -28.43 2.27 -34.26
N HIS A 114 -27.78 3.43 -34.11
CA HIS A 114 -28.43 4.59 -33.52
C HIS A 114 -29.80 4.77 -34.21
N PRO A 115 -30.92 4.82 -33.45
CA PRO A 115 -32.20 5.16 -34.04
C PRO A 115 -32.03 6.50 -34.74
N ARG A 116 -32.18 6.51 -36.06
CA ARG A 116 -32.14 7.73 -36.85
C ARG A 116 -33.33 8.59 -36.41
N LEU A 117 -33.03 9.70 -35.74
CA LEU A 117 -33.91 10.86 -35.68
C LEU A 117 -33.53 11.79 -36.83
#